data_AF-A0A964RW74-F1
#
_entry.id   AF-A0A964RW74-F1
#
_cell.length_a   1.000
_cell.length_b   1.000
_cell.length_c   1.000
_cell.angle_alpha   90.00
_cell.angle_beta   90.00
_cell.angle_gamma   90.00
#
_symmetry.space_group_name_H-M   'P 1'
#
loop_
_entity.id
_entity.type
_entity.pdbx_description
1 polymer ?
#
loop_
_entity_poly.entity_id
_entity_poly.type
_entity_poly.pdbx_seq_one_letter_code
_entity_poly.pdbx_strand_id
1 'polypeptide(L)'
;MQIECYEKKGRELTHELANKIIIDNAQRLRELQAEKHSSYIEDLKKTFIVENAQVDKFTNMYLFLLRTADMPQNMHINFYATEQKNRLTTADSLVVKYKQIVYRINQISFINNYLQQDPETHLYIEFKNHKPIDSEIINEVNTNPALWAKHDKYQKEQEEHAEKYPESKQHLFDAIRYSVQQNCGCNVRYDENKIKDAISFKIVTPQAEHEGNGTSSWLLLPDGRILLYFMQGDKAMYFDYSTWGNKFTGVQRPCKVFDDQGKVLN
;
A
#
# COMPACT_ATOMS: atom_id res chain seq x y z
N MET A 1 15.77 48.92 10.81
CA MET A 1 15.98 47.61 10.15
C MET A 1 15.11 47.61 8.90
N GLN A 2 15.68 47.94 7.74
CA GLN A 2 14.95 47.92 6.46
C GLN A 2 14.92 46.47 5.95
N ILE A 3 13.72 45.94 5.74
CA ILE A 3 13.53 44.69 5.01
C ILE A 3 13.62 45.06 3.53
N GLU A 4 14.75 44.74 2.89
CA GLU A 4 14.84 44.80 1.45
C GLU A 4 13.95 43.69 0.87
N CYS A 5 12.82 44.07 0.29
CA CYS A 5 12.06 43.18 -0.58
C CYS A 5 12.90 42.92 -1.83
N TYR A 6 13.50 41.74 -1.91
CA TYR A 6 14.24 41.31 -3.08
C TYR A 6 13.28 41.13 -4.26
N GLU A 7 13.17 42.13 -5.12
CA GLU A 7 12.45 42.02 -6.40
C GLU A 7 13.30 41.22 -7.39
N LYS A 8 12.90 39.98 -7.64
CA LYS A 8 13.48 39.17 -8.72
C LYS A 8 13.20 39.83 -10.07
N LYS A 9 14.24 39.99 -10.90
CA LYS A 9 14.15 40.65 -12.22
C LYS A 9 14.81 39.81 -13.30
N GLY A 10 14.43 40.06 -14.55
CA GLY A 10 15.07 39.46 -15.72
C GLY A 10 14.99 37.93 -15.74
N ARG A 11 16.16 37.26 -15.82
CA ARG A 11 16.25 35.80 -15.95
C ARG A 11 15.69 35.05 -14.73
N GLU A 12 15.89 35.58 -13.53
CA GLU A 12 15.41 34.94 -12.30
C GLU A 12 13.88 34.93 -12.22
N LEU A 13 13.25 36.07 -12.55
CA LEU A 13 11.80 36.17 -12.64
C LEU A 13 11.24 35.24 -13.73
N THR A 14 11.91 35.20 -14.89
CA THR A 14 11.50 34.30 -15.99
C THR A 14 11.59 32.83 -15.58
N HIS A 15 12.66 32.44 -14.90
CA HIS A 15 12.85 31.08 -14.40
C HIS A 15 11.79 30.70 -13.34
N GLU A 16 11.50 31.61 -12.40
CA GLU A 16 10.46 31.37 -11.40
C GLU A 16 9.06 31.28 -12.00
N LEU A 17 8.70 32.16 -12.94
CA LEU A 17 7.43 32.09 -13.65
C LEU A 17 7.31 30.76 -14.43
N ALA A 18 8.37 30.35 -15.13
CA ALA A 18 8.40 29.07 -15.83
C ALA A 18 8.23 27.89 -14.86
N ASN A 19 8.95 27.87 -13.74
CA ASN A 19 8.82 26.83 -12.72
C ASN A 19 7.42 26.80 -12.12
N LYS A 20 6.83 27.96 -11.83
CA LYS A 20 5.48 28.06 -11.29
C LYS A 20 4.45 27.52 -12.27
N ILE A 21 4.55 27.89 -13.55
CA ILE A 21 3.70 27.32 -14.62
C ILE A 21 3.85 25.80 -14.68
N ILE A 22 5.07 25.27 -14.62
CA ILE A 22 5.30 23.81 -14.64
C ILE A 22 4.69 23.14 -13.41
N ILE A 23 4.88 23.71 -12.22
CA ILE A 23 4.35 23.17 -10.95
C ILE A 23 2.82 23.17 -10.97
N ASP A 24 2.21 24.29 -11.35
CA ASP A 24 0.76 24.47 -11.40
C ASP A 24 0.11 23.53 -12.44
N ASN A 25 0.85 23.12 -13.47
CA ASN A 25 0.37 22.22 -14.53
C ASN A 25 0.92 20.79 -14.42
N ALA A 26 1.66 20.45 -13.36
CA ALA A 26 2.44 19.21 -13.30
C ALA A 26 1.57 17.96 -13.45
N GLN A 27 0.34 17.98 -12.91
CA GLN A 27 -0.62 16.89 -13.06
C GLN A 27 -1.04 16.70 -14.52
N ARG A 28 -1.49 17.77 -15.17
CA ARG A 28 -1.91 17.74 -16.58
C ARG A 28 -0.77 17.30 -17.50
N LEU A 29 0.46 17.74 -17.22
CA LEU A 29 1.64 17.33 -17.98
C LEU A 29 1.90 15.82 -17.87
N ARG A 30 1.68 15.20 -16.70
CA ARG A 30 1.82 13.74 -16.51
C ARG A 30 0.73 12.94 -17.20
N GLU A 31 -0.50 13.46 -17.26
CA GLU A 31 -1.60 12.87 -18.05
C GLU A 31 -1.30 12.93 -19.55
N LEU A 32 -0.90 14.11 -20.05
CA LEU A 32 -0.48 14.29 -21.45
C LEU A 32 0.68 13.37 -21.83
N GLN A 33 1.60 13.12 -20.90
CA GLN A 33 2.70 12.18 -21.14
C GLN A 33 2.19 10.75 -21.32
N ALA A 34 1.14 10.32 -20.59
CA ALA A 34 0.52 9.02 -20.78
C ALA A 34 -0.18 8.87 -22.14
N GLU A 35 -0.69 9.97 -22.72
CA GLU A 35 -1.33 9.97 -24.05
C GLU A 35 -0.37 9.54 -25.18
N LYS A 36 0.96 9.57 -24.97
CA LYS A 36 1.96 8.97 -25.88
C LYS A 36 1.67 7.49 -26.18
N HIS A 37 0.99 6.79 -25.26
CA HIS A 37 0.60 5.40 -25.39
C HIS A 37 -0.92 5.24 -25.59
N SER A 38 -1.56 6.15 -26.32
CA SER A 38 -3.01 6.12 -26.59
C SER A 38 -3.51 4.78 -27.15
N SER A 39 -2.79 4.14 -28.06
CA SER A 39 -3.16 2.82 -28.58
C SER A 39 -3.26 1.75 -27.48
N TYR A 40 -2.37 1.81 -26.49
CA TYR A 40 -2.39 0.92 -25.34
C TYR A 40 -3.57 1.21 -24.40
N ILE A 41 -3.90 2.49 -24.21
CA ILE A 41 -5.08 2.90 -23.46
C ILE A 41 -6.34 2.35 -24.13
N GLU A 42 -6.44 2.42 -25.46
CA GLU A 42 -7.54 1.84 -26.22
C GLU A 42 -7.60 0.30 -26.10
N ASP A 43 -6.45 -0.38 -26.01
CA ASP A 43 -6.42 -1.81 -25.75
C ASP A 43 -6.93 -2.15 -24.33
N LEU A 44 -6.54 -1.38 -23.31
CA LEU A 44 -7.06 -1.56 -21.95
C LEU A 44 -8.58 -1.36 -21.88
N LYS A 45 -9.11 -0.38 -22.63
CA LYS A 45 -10.56 -0.09 -22.71
C LYS A 45 -11.40 -1.26 -23.22
N LYS A 46 -10.80 -2.24 -23.90
CA LYS A 46 -11.51 -3.47 -24.32
C LYS A 46 -11.93 -4.35 -23.14
N THR A 47 -11.26 -4.21 -22.00
CA THR A 47 -11.48 -5.03 -20.80
C THR A 47 -11.90 -4.20 -19.58
N PHE A 48 -11.37 -2.98 -19.46
CA PHE A 48 -11.52 -2.13 -18.29
C PHE A 48 -12.20 -0.82 -18.65
N ILE A 49 -12.87 -0.23 -17.66
CA ILE A 49 -13.17 1.21 -17.66
C ILE A 49 -11.87 1.90 -17.23
N VAL A 50 -11.27 2.67 -18.13
CA VAL A 50 -10.06 3.46 -17.84
C VAL A 50 -10.48 4.85 -17.40
N GLU A 51 -10.36 5.13 -16.11
CA GLU A 51 -10.82 6.40 -15.52
C GLU A 51 -9.73 7.46 -15.49
N ASN A 52 -8.46 7.03 -15.36
CA ASN A 52 -7.32 7.93 -15.44
C ASN A 52 -6.09 7.19 -16.00
N ALA A 53 -5.20 7.95 -16.65
CA ALA A 53 -3.89 7.50 -17.13
C ALA A 53 -2.88 8.64 -16.93
N GLN A 54 -1.80 8.38 -16.21
CA GLN A 54 -0.78 9.37 -15.92
C GLN A 54 0.58 8.71 -15.70
N VAL A 55 1.65 9.50 -15.71
CA VAL A 55 2.94 9.07 -15.15
C VAL A 55 2.93 9.32 -13.64
N ASP A 56 3.31 8.33 -12.84
CA ASP A 56 3.45 8.45 -11.40
C ASP A 56 4.63 9.35 -11.04
N LYS A 57 4.41 10.28 -10.11
CA LYS A 57 5.38 11.32 -9.73
C LYS A 57 6.66 10.76 -9.12
N PHE A 58 6.59 9.61 -8.43
CA PHE A 58 7.69 9.10 -7.62
C PHE A 58 8.47 8.00 -8.33
N THR A 59 7.78 7.19 -9.10
CA THR A 59 8.33 5.99 -9.74
C THR A 59 8.62 6.18 -11.22
N ASN A 60 8.11 7.25 -11.85
CA ASN A 60 8.08 7.45 -13.30
C ASN A 60 7.43 6.28 -14.08
N MET A 61 6.64 5.44 -13.41
CA MET A 61 5.84 4.40 -14.05
C MET A 61 4.57 5.00 -14.62
N TYR A 62 3.99 4.37 -15.64
CA TYR A 62 2.65 4.74 -16.09
C TYR A 62 1.64 4.10 -15.13
N LEU A 63 0.81 4.94 -14.50
CA LEU A 63 -0.26 4.58 -13.59
C LEU A 63 -1.60 4.73 -14.31
N PHE A 64 -2.33 3.63 -14.39
CA PHE A 64 -3.70 3.59 -14.87
C PHE A 64 -4.65 3.32 -13.70
N LEU A 65 -5.67 4.15 -13.58
CA LEU A 65 -6.79 3.90 -12.68
C LEU A 65 -7.86 3.15 -13.45
N LEU A 66 -8.05 1.89 -13.09
CA LEU A 66 -8.89 0.96 -13.84
C LEU A 66 -10.06 0.48 -12.97
N ARG A 67 -11.21 0.27 -13.60
CA ARG A 67 -12.38 -0.35 -12.98
C ARG A 67 -13.00 -1.40 -13.90
N THR A 68 -13.81 -2.27 -13.31
CA THR A 68 -14.63 -3.24 -14.04
C THR A 68 -16.07 -3.18 -13.52
N ALA A 69 -17.02 -3.70 -14.28
CA ALA A 69 -18.43 -3.70 -13.88
C ALA A 69 -18.70 -4.49 -12.57
N ASP A 70 -17.83 -5.44 -12.23
CA ASP A 70 -17.96 -6.28 -11.03
C ASP A 70 -17.44 -5.60 -9.74
N MET A 71 -16.91 -4.37 -9.84
CA MET A 71 -16.38 -3.63 -8.70
C MET A 71 -17.39 -2.60 -8.17
N PRO A 72 -17.43 -2.35 -6.85
CA PRO A 72 -18.05 -1.14 -6.28
C PRO A 72 -17.51 0.14 -6.92
N GLN A 73 -18.30 1.21 -6.92
CA GLN A 73 -17.93 2.49 -7.56
C GLN A 73 -16.66 3.12 -6.95
N ASN A 74 -16.43 2.92 -5.67
CA ASN A 74 -15.26 3.40 -4.94
C ASN A 74 -14.11 2.38 -4.89
N MET A 75 -14.13 1.35 -5.73
CA MET A 75 -13.07 0.36 -5.85
C MET A 75 -12.39 0.42 -7.22
N HIS A 76 -11.06 0.44 -7.21
CA HIS A 76 -10.24 0.59 -8.40
C HIS A 76 -9.03 -0.35 -8.37
N ILE A 77 -8.42 -0.58 -9.53
CA ILE A 77 -7.09 -1.16 -9.66
C ILE A 77 -6.13 -0.04 -10.03
N ASN A 78 -5.11 0.17 -9.20
CA ASN A 78 -3.93 0.94 -9.54
C ASN A 78 -2.98 0.04 -10.33
N PHE A 79 -2.99 0.21 -11.66
CA PHE A 79 -2.16 -0.58 -12.56
C PHE A 79 -0.90 0.21 -12.95
N TYR A 80 0.25 -0.28 -12.51
CA TYR A 80 1.55 0.31 -12.80
C TYR A 80 2.28 -0.46 -13.90
N ALA A 81 2.55 0.23 -15.02
CA ALA A 81 3.26 -0.30 -16.17
C ALA A 81 4.61 0.40 -16.37
N THR A 82 5.61 -0.37 -16.82
CA THR A 82 6.90 0.19 -17.26
C THR A 82 6.99 0.20 -18.78
N GLU A 83 7.57 1.27 -19.33
CA GLU A 83 7.85 1.37 -20.76
C GLU A 83 9.15 0.65 -21.10
N GLN A 84 9.07 -0.33 -22.00
CA GLN A 84 10.24 -1.00 -22.60
C GLN A 84 10.07 -1.04 -24.10
N LYS A 85 11.08 -0.53 -24.85
CA LYS A 85 11.06 -0.46 -26.32
C LYS A 85 9.76 0.15 -26.88
N ASN A 86 9.31 1.27 -26.30
CA ASN A 86 8.07 1.98 -26.62
C ASN A 86 6.77 1.17 -26.40
N ARG A 87 6.80 0.12 -25.57
CA ARG A 87 5.62 -0.65 -25.18
C ARG A 87 5.48 -0.68 -23.67
N LEU A 88 4.24 -0.51 -23.21
CA LEU A 88 3.89 -0.69 -21.81
C LEU A 88 3.80 -2.17 -21.50
N THR A 89 4.80 -2.68 -20.78
CA THR A 89 4.80 -4.05 -20.29
C THR A 89 3.78 -4.19 -19.17
N THR A 90 3.12 -5.35 -19.06
CA THR A 90 2.25 -5.84 -17.94
C THR A 90 0.74 -6.02 -18.16
N ALA A 91 0.10 -5.41 -19.18
CA ALA A 91 -1.36 -5.51 -19.38
C ALA A 91 -1.87 -6.94 -19.53
N ASP A 92 -1.21 -7.78 -20.33
CA ASP A 92 -1.66 -9.16 -20.57
C ASP A 92 -1.75 -9.98 -19.28
N SER A 93 -0.83 -9.76 -18.33
CA SER A 93 -0.86 -10.43 -17.03
C SER A 93 -2.06 -9.98 -16.19
N LEU A 94 -2.38 -8.68 -16.23
CA LEU A 94 -3.53 -8.14 -15.53
C LEU A 94 -4.84 -8.68 -16.13
N VAL A 95 -4.99 -8.66 -17.46
CA VAL A 95 -6.18 -9.13 -18.17
C VAL A 95 -6.49 -10.60 -17.85
N VAL A 96 -5.47 -11.43 -17.63
CA VAL A 96 -5.65 -12.84 -17.25
C VAL A 96 -6.03 -13.00 -15.77
N LYS A 97 -5.54 -12.13 -14.87
CA LYS A 97 -5.65 -12.31 -13.40
C LYS A 97 -6.76 -11.49 -12.75
N TYR A 98 -7.20 -10.38 -13.36
CA TYR A 98 -8.03 -9.39 -12.67
C TYR A 98 -9.33 -9.98 -12.12
N LYS A 99 -10.02 -10.86 -12.86
CA LYS A 99 -11.29 -11.45 -12.41
C LYS A 99 -11.15 -12.17 -11.08
N GLN A 100 -10.09 -12.98 -10.92
CA GLN A 100 -9.83 -13.70 -9.67
C GLN A 100 -9.45 -12.73 -8.54
N ILE A 101 -8.63 -11.74 -8.83
CA ILE A 101 -8.21 -10.73 -7.85
C ILE A 101 -9.43 -9.96 -7.32
N VAL A 102 -10.25 -9.44 -8.23
CA VAL A 102 -11.46 -8.67 -7.92
C VAL A 102 -12.47 -9.52 -7.17
N TYR A 103 -12.71 -10.75 -7.64
CA TYR A 103 -13.59 -11.69 -6.95
C TYR A 103 -13.17 -11.90 -5.50
N ARG A 104 -11.87 -12.17 -5.25
CA ARG A 104 -11.33 -12.41 -3.92
C ARG A 104 -11.45 -11.19 -3.00
N ILE A 105 -11.17 -9.99 -3.50
CA ILE A 105 -11.33 -8.74 -2.73
C ILE A 105 -12.82 -8.50 -2.43
N ASN A 106 -13.71 -8.75 -3.39
CA ASN A 106 -15.16 -8.66 -3.21
C ASN A 106 -15.73 -9.70 -2.22
N GLN A 107 -14.96 -10.71 -1.78
CA GLN A 107 -15.42 -11.62 -0.72
C GLN A 107 -15.11 -11.10 0.69
N ILE A 108 -14.37 -9.99 0.85
CA ILE A 108 -14.03 -9.46 2.17
C ILE A 108 -15.22 -8.65 2.71
N SER A 109 -16.08 -9.32 3.47
CA SER A 109 -17.39 -8.79 3.89
C SER A 109 -17.26 -7.48 4.67
N PHE A 110 -16.38 -7.41 5.67
CA PHE A 110 -16.27 -6.19 6.49
C PHE A 110 -15.76 -4.97 5.73
N ILE A 111 -14.88 -5.17 4.74
CA ILE A 111 -14.37 -4.08 3.90
C ILE A 111 -15.45 -3.59 2.94
N ASN A 112 -16.17 -4.52 2.30
CA ASN A 112 -17.27 -4.14 1.40
C ASN A 112 -18.39 -3.42 2.14
N ASN A 113 -18.74 -3.88 3.34
CA ASN A 113 -19.71 -3.20 4.19
C ASN A 113 -19.25 -1.78 4.53
N TYR A 114 -17.96 -1.58 4.83
CA TYR A 114 -17.39 -0.24 5.04
C TYR A 114 -17.52 0.63 3.80
N LEU A 115 -17.07 0.15 2.63
CA LEU A 115 -17.12 0.91 1.38
C LEU A 115 -18.55 1.29 0.95
N GLN A 116 -19.55 0.48 1.30
CA GLN A 116 -20.96 0.79 1.04
C GLN A 116 -21.51 1.87 1.99
N GLN A 117 -21.04 1.91 3.24
CA GLN A 117 -21.47 2.88 4.23
C GLN A 117 -20.75 4.24 4.08
N ASP A 118 -19.54 4.21 3.56
CA ASP A 118 -18.69 5.39 3.34
C ASP A 118 -18.26 5.48 1.86
N PRO A 119 -19.11 6.07 1.00
CA PRO A 119 -18.85 6.13 -0.44
C PRO A 119 -17.67 7.03 -0.82
N GLU A 120 -17.24 7.91 0.09
CA GLU A 120 -16.07 8.78 -0.10
C GLU A 120 -14.76 8.05 0.16
N THR A 121 -14.79 6.89 0.84
CA THR A 121 -13.62 6.05 1.01
C THR A 121 -13.37 5.23 -0.25
N HIS A 122 -12.13 5.23 -0.72
CA HIS A 122 -11.71 4.49 -1.90
C HIS A 122 -10.80 3.31 -1.55
N LEU A 123 -11.03 2.17 -2.21
CA LEU A 123 -10.13 1.02 -2.21
C LEU A 123 -9.38 0.95 -3.54
N TYR A 124 -8.05 0.80 -3.45
CA TYR A 124 -7.16 0.65 -4.59
C TYR A 124 -6.42 -0.67 -4.50
N ILE A 125 -6.70 -1.58 -5.42
CA ILE A 125 -5.96 -2.83 -5.59
C ILE A 125 -4.66 -2.51 -6.32
N GLU A 126 -3.53 -2.86 -5.74
CA GLU A 126 -2.21 -2.53 -6.29
C GLU A 126 -1.76 -3.65 -7.25
N PHE A 127 -1.48 -3.31 -8.50
CA PHE A 127 -0.93 -4.26 -9.48
C PHE A 127 0.26 -3.66 -10.21
N LYS A 128 1.43 -4.25 -9.98
CA LYS A 128 2.72 -3.75 -10.49
C LYS A 128 3.58 -4.90 -10.95
N ASN A 129 4.30 -4.72 -12.05
CA ASN A 129 5.28 -5.72 -12.55
C ASN A 129 4.69 -7.15 -12.67
N HIS A 130 3.50 -7.26 -13.27
CA HIS A 130 2.78 -8.53 -13.49
C HIS A 130 2.24 -9.23 -12.23
N LYS A 131 2.32 -8.60 -11.05
CA LYS A 131 1.99 -9.19 -9.76
C LYS A 131 1.06 -8.29 -8.92
N PRO A 132 0.18 -8.88 -8.10
CA PRO A 132 -0.70 -8.15 -7.18
C PRO A 132 -0.02 -7.79 -5.84
N ILE A 133 1.28 -8.07 -5.67
CA ILE A 133 2.07 -7.70 -4.50
C ILE A 133 3.54 -7.51 -4.90
N ASP A 134 4.19 -6.49 -4.34
CA ASP A 134 5.61 -6.19 -4.56
C ASP A 134 6.49 -7.02 -3.60
N SER A 135 7.69 -7.40 -4.06
CA SER A 135 8.73 -8.01 -3.23
C SER A 135 9.12 -7.19 -2.02
N GLU A 136 9.08 -5.86 -2.12
CA GLU A 136 9.36 -4.97 -0.98
C GLU A 136 8.35 -5.18 0.14
N ILE A 137 7.06 -5.27 -0.21
CA ILE A 137 5.98 -5.53 0.77
C ILE A 137 6.12 -6.94 1.35
N ILE A 138 6.43 -7.95 0.53
CA ILE A 138 6.69 -9.31 1.02
C ILE A 138 7.82 -9.31 2.05
N ASN A 139 8.94 -8.63 1.75
CA ASN A 139 10.08 -8.55 2.65
C ASN A 139 9.70 -7.84 3.96
N GLU A 140 8.88 -6.80 3.90
CA GLU A 140 8.40 -6.07 5.07
C GLU A 140 7.51 -6.91 5.99
N VAL A 141 6.56 -7.68 5.44
CA VAL A 141 5.53 -8.35 6.25
C VAL A 141 5.87 -9.81 6.57
N ASN A 142 6.61 -10.48 5.68
CA ASN A 142 6.87 -11.91 5.74
C ASN A 142 8.34 -12.19 5.97
N THR A 143 9.26 -11.35 5.48
CA THR A 143 10.72 -11.61 5.44
C THR A 143 11.03 -12.97 4.78
N ASN A 144 11.93 -13.79 5.33
CA ASN A 144 12.37 -15.06 4.74
C ASN A 144 12.73 -16.12 5.81
N PRO A 145 12.76 -17.41 5.44
CA PRO A 145 13.04 -18.51 6.36
C PRO A 145 14.36 -18.40 7.15
N ALA A 146 15.40 -17.83 6.53
CA ALA A 146 16.69 -17.67 7.20
C ALA A 146 16.62 -16.66 8.34
N LEU A 147 15.85 -15.58 8.19
CA LEU A 147 15.62 -14.62 9.27
C LEU A 147 14.67 -15.17 10.33
N TRP A 148 13.64 -15.93 9.97
CA TRP A 148 12.78 -16.60 10.95
C TRP A 148 13.58 -17.55 11.84
N ALA A 149 14.49 -18.34 11.26
CA ALA A 149 15.35 -19.23 12.03
C ALA A 149 16.25 -18.47 13.03
N LYS A 150 16.71 -17.26 12.68
CA LYS A 150 17.44 -16.39 13.61
C LYS A 150 16.54 -15.93 14.76
N HIS A 151 15.29 -15.55 14.46
CA HIS A 151 14.32 -15.19 15.48
C HIS A 151 14.01 -16.37 16.41
N ASP A 152 13.71 -17.53 15.86
CA ASP A 152 13.32 -18.72 16.63
C ASP A 152 14.46 -19.16 17.56
N LYS A 153 15.71 -19.11 17.07
CA LYS A 153 16.88 -19.35 17.90
C LYS A 153 17.01 -18.31 19.01
N TYR A 154 16.89 -17.02 18.69
CA TYR A 154 16.99 -15.94 19.66
C TYR A 154 15.89 -16.02 20.73
N GLN A 155 14.64 -16.25 20.33
CA GLN A 155 13.51 -16.39 21.24
C GLN A 155 13.77 -17.52 22.24
N LYS A 156 14.19 -18.70 21.75
CA LYS A 156 14.53 -19.84 22.60
C LYS A 156 15.65 -19.51 23.59
N GLU A 157 16.71 -18.83 23.14
CA GLU A 157 17.82 -18.41 24.01
C GLU A 157 17.35 -17.43 25.10
N GLN A 158 16.46 -16.49 24.77
CA GLN A 158 15.91 -15.54 25.73
C GLN A 158 14.97 -16.20 26.74
N GLU A 159 14.13 -17.14 26.29
CA GLU A 159 13.24 -17.93 27.15
C GLU A 159 14.05 -18.81 28.13
N GLU A 160 15.05 -19.55 27.65
CA GLU A 160 15.94 -20.37 28.50
C GLU A 160 16.75 -19.52 29.49
N HIS A 161 17.17 -18.31 29.09
CA HIS A 161 17.83 -17.38 29.99
C HIS A 161 16.87 -16.88 31.09
N ALA A 162 15.64 -16.54 30.73
CA ALA A 162 14.62 -16.06 31.66
C ALA A 162 14.12 -17.12 32.64
N GLU A 163 14.23 -18.41 32.30
CA GLU A 163 14.02 -19.52 33.23
C GLU A 163 15.12 -19.61 34.29
N LYS A 164 16.38 -19.38 33.90
CA LYS A 164 17.55 -19.41 34.80
C LYS A 164 17.66 -18.15 35.65
N TYR A 165 17.23 -17.02 35.12
CA TYR A 165 17.36 -15.69 35.72
C TYR A 165 16.01 -14.96 35.70
N PRO A 166 15.13 -15.21 36.71
CA PRO A 166 13.76 -14.70 36.72
C PRO A 166 13.64 -13.17 36.62
N GLU A 167 14.65 -12.42 37.06
CA GLU A 167 14.74 -10.96 36.94
C GLU A 167 14.73 -10.47 35.49
N SER A 168 15.24 -11.28 34.56
CA SER A 168 15.30 -10.92 33.13
C SER A 168 13.95 -11.05 32.41
N LYS A 169 12.95 -11.70 33.03
CA LYS A 169 11.59 -11.85 32.46
C LYS A 169 10.93 -10.51 32.14
N GLN A 170 11.27 -9.46 32.89
CA GLN A 170 10.73 -8.12 32.66
C GLN A 170 11.09 -7.55 31.29
N HIS A 171 12.22 -7.97 30.71
CA HIS A 171 12.71 -7.49 29.41
C HIS A 171 12.43 -8.47 28.26
N LEU A 172 12.04 -9.71 28.57
CA LEU A 172 11.81 -10.77 27.58
C LEU A 172 10.81 -10.37 26.50
N PHE A 173 9.70 -9.74 26.91
CA PHE A 173 8.65 -9.33 25.98
C PHE A 173 9.16 -8.32 24.95
N ASP A 174 9.88 -7.28 25.39
CA ASP A 174 10.42 -6.25 24.50
C ASP A 174 11.53 -6.80 23.60
N ALA A 175 12.39 -7.68 24.12
CA ALA A 175 13.43 -8.35 23.37
C ALA A 175 12.83 -9.22 22.23
N ILE A 176 11.83 -10.04 22.53
CA ILE A 176 11.12 -10.85 21.53
C ILE A 176 10.41 -9.95 20.52
N ARG A 177 9.68 -8.92 20.98
CA ARG A 177 8.95 -7.98 20.13
C ARG A 177 9.88 -7.29 19.13
N TYR A 178 11.04 -6.81 19.59
CA TYR A 178 12.04 -6.19 18.70
C TYR A 178 12.58 -7.20 17.69
N SER A 179 12.87 -8.43 18.13
CA SER A 179 13.34 -9.50 17.24
C SER A 179 12.31 -9.86 16.18
N VAL A 180 11.01 -9.91 16.52
CA VAL A 180 9.93 -10.10 15.53
C VAL A 180 9.98 -9.01 14.46
N GLN A 181 10.04 -7.74 14.86
CA GLN A 181 10.06 -6.63 13.91
C GLN A 181 11.24 -6.68 12.95
N GLN A 182 12.42 -7.09 13.43
CA GLN A 182 13.64 -7.15 12.62
C GLN A 182 13.72 -8.40 11.74
N ASN A 183 13.27 -9.56 12.24
CA ASN A 183 13.55 -10.85 11.63
C ASN A 183 12.31 -11.53 11.02
N CYS A 184 11.11 -11.07 11.34
CA CYS A 184 9.86 -11.71 10.94
C CYS A 184 8.86 -10.76 10.27
N GLY A 185 9.05 -9.44 10.35
CA GLY A 185 8.09 -8.47 9.84
C GLY A 185 6.79 -8.50 10.65
N CYS A 186 5.67 -8.80 9.99
CA CYS A 186 4.38 -9.09 10.65
C CYS A 186 4.24 -10.56 11.08
N ASN A 187 5.29 -11.37 10.93
CA ASN A 187 5.37 -12.75 11.40
C ASN A 187 4.31 -13.70 10.81
N VAL A 188 3.92 -13.49 9.55
CA VAL A 188 2.92 -14.34 8.86
C VAL A 188 3.49 -15.67 8.32
N ARG A 189 4.81 -15.73 8.08
CA ARG A 189 5.62 -16.93 7.77
C ARG A 189 5.08 -17.85 6.66
N TYR A 190 4.84 -17.29 5.49
CA TYR A 190 4.52 -18.03 4.28
C TYR A 190 5.77 -18.38 3.48
N ASP A 191 5.81 -19.58 2.91
CA ASP A 191 6.77 -19.91 1.85
C ASP A 191 6.84 -18.81 0.77
N GLU A 192 8.04 -18.56 0.25
CA GLU A 192 8.29 -17.46 -0.68
C GLU A 192 7.43 -17.55 -1.96
N ASN A 193 7.11 -18.76 -2.41
CA ASN A 193 6.25 -18.91 -3.58
C ASN A 193 4.78 -18.71 -3.22
N LYS A 194 4.36 -19.12 -2.03
CA LYS A 194 2.98 -18.97 -1.58
C LYS A 194 2.60 -17.52 -1.29
N ILE A 195 3.48 -16.74 -0.66
CA ILE A 195 3.18 -15.33 -0.33
C ILE A 195 2.99 -14.45 -1.57
N LYS A 196 3.55 -14.84 -2.72
CA LYS A 196 3.38 -14.13 -4.00
C LYS A 196 1.93 -14.16 -4.52
N ASP A 197 1.07 -15.01 -3.98
CA ASP A 197 -0.36 -15.08 -4.29
C ASP A 197 -1.22 -14.15 -3.41
N ALA A 198 -0.59 -13.42 -2.47
CA ALA A 198 -1.26 -12.36 -1.72
C ALA A 198 -1.62 -11.19 -2.64
N ILE A 199 -2.70 -10.47 -2.30
CA ILE A 199 -3.15 -9.29 -3.03
C ILE A 199 -2.98 -8.08 -2.12
N SER A 200 -2.19 -7.10 -2.57
CA SER A 200 -2.02 -5.82 -1.89
C SER A 200 -3.12 -4.86 -2.30
N PHE A 201 -3.66 -4.15 -1.33
CA PHE A 201 -4.61 -3.07 -1.58
C PHE A 201 -4.49 -1.99 -0.51
N LYS A 202 -4.85 -0.77 -0.90
CA LYS A 202 -4.85 0.42 -0.05
C LYS A 202 -6.28 0.93 0.11
N ILE A 203 -6.61 1.42 1.29
CA ILE A 203 -7.86 2.12 1.57
C ILE A 203 -7.52 3.56 1.94
N VAL A 204 -8.20 4.51 1.30
CA VAL A 204 -8.02 5.95 1.50
C VAL A 204 -9.37 6.56 1.85
N THR A 205 -9.44 7.15 3.04
CA THR A 205 -10.60 7.93 3.50
C THR A 205 -10.24 9.41 3.46
N PRO A 206 -10.77 10.19 2.48
CA PRO A 206 -10.40 11.59 2.26
C PRO A 206 -10.68 12.54 3.43
N GLN A 207 -11.61 12.16 4.32
CA GLN A 207 -12.13 13.03 5.39
C GLN A 207 -11.45 12.86 6.75
N ALA A 208 -10.40 12.05 6.86
CA ALA A 208 -9.66 11.99 8.11
C ALA A 208 -8.90 13.32 8.29
N GLU A 209 -9.33 14.12 9.25
CA GLU A 209 -8.97 15.52 9.42
C GLU A 209 -7.44 15.72 9.39
N HIS A 210 -6.97 16.57 8.48
CA HIS A 210 -5.58 16.92 8.09
C HIS A 210 -4.95 16.07 6.97
N GLU A 211 -4.35 16.75 5.98
CA GLU A 211 -3.84 16.32 4.66
C GLU A 211 -2.82 15.16 4.64
N GLY A 212 -3.18 14.02 5.22
CA GLY A 212 -2.33 12.84 5.36
C GLY A 212 -2.90 11.75 6.27
N ASN A 213 -4.09 11.95 6.85
CA ASN A 213 -4.75 11.00 7.72
C ASN A 213 -5.75 10.14 6.92
N GLY A 214 -6.03 8.90 7.36
CA GLY A 214 -7.06 8.03 6.78
C GLY A 214 -6.57 7.06 5.70
N THR A 215 -5.26 6.85 5.57
CA THR A 215 -4.71 5.83 4.66
C THR A 215 -4.36 4.56 5.42
N SER A 216 -4.69 3.41 4.86
CA SER A 216 -4.25 2.11 5.36
C SER A 216 -3.86 1.17 4.22
N SER A 217 -2.85 0.33 4.42
CA SER A 217 -2.43 -0.69 3.46
C SER A 217 -2.59 -2.08 4.04
N TRP A 218 -3.10 -2.96 3.19
CA TRP A 218 -3.60 -4.26 3.57
C TRP A 218 -3.11 -5.32 2.59
N LEU A 219 -3.08 -6.56 3.06
CA LEU A 219 -2.89 -7.73 2.22
C LEU A 219 -4.06 -8.71 2.41
N LEU A 220 -4.64 -9.18 1.32
CA LEU A 220 -5.40 -10.42 1.32
C LEU A 220 -4.41 -11.56 1.15
N LEU A 221 -4.16 -12.31 2.23
CA LEU A 221 -3.19 -13.39 2.28
C LEU A 221 -3.65 -14.61 1.46
N PRO A 222 -2.74 -15.53 1.11
CA PRO A 222 -3.05 -16.70 0.27
C PRO A 222 -4.10 -17.63 0.88
N ASP A 223 -4.24 -17.66 2.20
CA ASP A 223 -5.23 -18.48 2.91
C ASP A 223 -6.56 -17.76 3.19
N GLY A 224 -6.75 -16.55 2.65
CA GLY A 224 -7.98 -15.77 2.78
C GLY A 224 -8.02 -14.85 4.00
N ARG A 225 -7.04 -14.91 4.91
CA ARG A 225 -6.92 -13.95 6.00
C ARG A 225 -6.51 -12.57 5.48
N ILE A 226 -6.86 -11.52 6.22
CA ILE A 226 -6.61 -10.13 5.83
C ILE A 226 -5.62 -9.52 6.82
N LEU A 227 -4.51 -8.96 6.34
CA LEU A 227 -3.49 -8.34 7.17
C LEU A 227 -3.53 -6.82 7.01
N LEU A 228 -3.72 -6.09 8.12
CA LEU A 228 -3.39 -4.67 8.25
C LEU A 228 -1.93 -4.53 8.65
N TYR A 229 -1.08 -4.05 7.75
CA TYR A 229 0.35 -3.87 8.04
C TYR A 229 0.79 -2.42 8.08
N PHE A 230 -0.01 -1.49 7.56
CA PHE A 230 0.29 -0.06 7.59
C PHE A 230 -0.98 0.76 7.79
N MET A 231 -0.92 1.77 8.66
CA MET A 231 -1.93 2.81 8.74
C MET A 231 -1.31 4.17 9.07
N GLN A 232 -1.95 5.24 8.59
CA GLN A 232 -1.58 6.62 8.85
C GLN A 232 -2.84 7.45 9.13
N GLY A 233 -2.79 8.23 10.21
CA GLY A 233 -3.90 9.03 10.72
C GLY A 233 -4.62 8.37 11.88
N ASP A 234 -5.82 8.86 12.20
CA ASP A 234 -6.50 8.52 13.46
C ASP A 234 -7.26 7.19 13.40
N LYS A 235 -7.61 6.73 12.20
CA LYS A 235 -8.35 5.49 11.98
C LYS A 235 -7.92 4.79 10.70
N ALA A 236 -8.09 3.47 10.70
CA ALA A 236 -8.14 2.65 9.49
C ALA A 236 -9.52 2.01 9.43
N MET A 237 -10.40 2.53 8.56
CA MET A 237 -11.83 2.17 8.57
C MET A 237 -12.44 2.36 9.99
N TYR A 238 -13.06 1.33 10.55
CA TYR A 238 -13.64 1.34 11.90
C TYR A 238 -12.61 1.23 13.03
N PHE A 239 -11.34 1.01 12.73
CA PHE A 239 -10.33 0.72 13.74
C PHE A 239 -9.60 1.98 14.18
N ASP A 240 -9.86 2.40 15.43
CA ASP A 240 -9.15 3.52 16.04
C ASP A 240 -7.68 3.17 16.29
N TYR A 241 -6.81 4.15 16.09
CA TYR A 241 -5.36 4.07 16.28
C TYR A 241 -4.94 3.56 17.68
N SER A 242 -5.69 3.95 18.71
CA SER A 242 -5.46 3.57 20.11
C SER A 242 -5.68 2.08 20.38
N THR A 243 -6.46 1.40 19.52
CA THR A 243 -6.72 -0.05 19.61
C THR A 243 -5.44 -0.87 19.48
N TRP A 244 -4.42 -0.32 18.83
CA TRP A 244 -3.17 -1.03 18.49
C TRP A 244 -1.97 -0.62 19.35
N GLY A 245 -2.21 0.12 20.44
CA GLY A 245 -1.26 0.30 21.53
C GLY A 245 -0.32 1.51 21.44
N ASN A 246 -0.26 2.22 20.30
CA ASN A 246 0.49 3.47 20.21
C ASN A 246 -0.45 4.67 20.39
N LYS A 247 -0.27 5.45 21.46
CA LYS A 247 -1.11 6.63 21.75
C LYS A 247 -0.76 7.88 20.93
N PHE A 248 0.27 7.81 20.08
CA PHE A 248 0.83 8.96 19.37
C PHE A 248 0.43 8.95 17.90
N THR A 249 -0.34 9.95 17.43
CA THR A 249 -0.74 10.09 16.02
C THR A 249 0.45 10.00 15.06
N GLY A 250 0.29 9.32 13.92
CA GLY A 250 1.36 9.14 12.94
C GLY A 250 1.29 7.84 12.13
N VAL A 251 2.44 7.41 11.60
CA VAL A 251 2.58 6.15 10.85
C VAL A 251 2.69 4.97 11.81
N GLN A 252 1.82 3.97 11.64
CA GLN A 252 1.87 2.70 12.38
C GLN A 252 2.04 1.50 11.47
N ARG A 253 2.58 0.44 12.09
CA ARG A 253 2.62 -0.92 11.54
C ARG A 253 1.91 -1.89 12.48
N PRO A 254 0.57 -1.98 12.45
CA PRO A 254 -0.19 -2.76 13.42
C PRO A 254 0.09 -4.27 13.35
N CYS A 255 0.36 -4.79 12.15
CA CYS A 255 0.54 -6.22 11.88
C CYS A 255 -0.60 -7.08 12.43
N LYS A 256 -1.85 -6.66 12.17
CA LYS A 256 -3.06 -7.31 12.65
C LYS A 256 -3.75 -8.10 11.58
N VAL A 257 -4.08 -9.34 11.91
CA VAL A 257 -4.69 -10.31 11.00
C VAL A 257 -6.17 -10.44 11.35
N PHE A 258 -7.01 -10.42 10.34
CA PHE A 258 -8.46 -10.47 10.41
C PHE A 258 -8.98 -11.66 9.60
N ASP A 259 -10.13 -12.18 10.00
CA ASP A 259 -10.97 -12.98 9.11
C ASP A 259 -11.78 -12.07 8.15
N ASP A 260 -12.57 -12.69 7.28
CA ASP A 260 -13.41 -12.02 6.27
C ASP A 260 -14.56 -11.21 6.87
N GLN A 261 -14.85 -11.38 8.16
CA GLN A 261 -15.87 -10.65 8.91
C GLN A 261 -15.26 -9.53 9.78
N GLY A 262 -13.94 -9.35 9.75
CA GLY A 262 -13.25 -8.27 10.47
C GLY A 262 -12.93 -8.61 11.93
N LYS A 263 -13.01 -9.88 12.34
CA LYS A 263 -12.57 -10.32 13.66
C LYS A 263 -11.05 -10.46 13.68
N VAL A 264 -10.43 -9.84 14.67
CA VAL A 264 -8.98 -9.92 14.92
C VAL A 264 -8.59 -11.33 15.37
N LEU A 265 -7.53 -11.88 14.78
CA LEU A 265 -7.00 -13.22 15.03
C LEU A 265 -5.71 -13.24 15.88
N ASN A 266 -5.04 -12.09 16.05
CA ASN A 266 -3.76 -11.95 16.79
C ASN A 266 -3.58 -10.61 17.52
#